data_AF-A0A6N7KZZ8-F1
#
_entry.id   AF-A0A6N7KZZ8-F1
#
_cell.length_a   1.000
_cell.length_b   1.000
_cell.length_c   1.000
_cell.angle_alpha   90.00
_cell.angle_beta   90.00
_cell.angle_gamma   90.00
#
_symmetry.space_group_name_H-M   'P 1'
#
loop_
_entity.id
_entity.type
_entity.pdbx_description
1 polymer ?
#
loop_
_entity_poly.entity_id
_entity_poly.type
_entity_poly.pdbx_seq_one_letter_code
_entity_poly.pdbx_strand_id
1 'polypeptide(L)'
;MTEAWDRLRSIMGEPVYTPAQVPWELAPAGLGVQLPSDYRAFVDLYGAVNLNGEWGVRSPTERSQVAGSPGGMAGWRFETDTAFREQVEGEDEFWNQERTPVFPDPGGLLPWGMNSNHNYCCWLTTSPDPEQWPVAVFCDFDGVDDGELDCFDGGFAEFVVTVLTGGYAHEDELLVRPDPEEWGPQPARPLWTPAYDWTGKDWGAEWGITWYQPTGSTEMPWTR
;
A
#
# COMPACT_ATOMS: atom_id res chain seq x y z
N MET A 1 -0.80 -20.06 -8.80
CA MET A 1 -1.33 -19.31 -7.65
C MET A 1 -0.94 -20.08 -6.41
N THR A 2 -0.22 -19.41 -5.53
CA THR A 2 0.67 -19.96 -4.49
C THR A 2 -0.05 -20.23 -3.16
N GLU A 3 0.54 -21.05 -2.30
CA GLU A 3 0.07 -21.35 -0.93
C GLU A 3 -0.19 -20.08 -0.09
N ALA A 4 0.62 -19.03 -0.29
CA ALA A 4 0.47 -17.74 0.38
C ALA A 4 -0.87 -17.05 0.05
N TRP A 5 -1.33 -17.12 -1.20
CA TRP A 5 -2.61 -16.51 -1.60
C TRP A 5 -3.80 -17.21 -0.94
N ASP A 6 -3.81 -18.54 -0.92
CA ASP A 6 -4.89 -19.30 -0.27
C ASP A 6 -4.92 -19.02 1.25
N ARG A 7 -3.74 -18.88 1.87
CA ARG A 7 -3.61 -18.49 3.28
C ARG A 7 -4.14 -17.07 3.52
N LEU A 8 -3.79 -16.11 2.67
CA LEU A 8 -4.29 -14.74 2.77
C LEU A 8 -5.82 -14.69 2.69
N ARG A 9 -6.41 -15.39 1.72
CA ARG A 9 -7.86 -15.51 1.58
C ARG A 9 -8.51 -16.16 2.80
N SER A 10 -7.88 -17.19 3.39
CA SER A 10 -8.37 -17.81 4.62
C SER A 10 -8.36 -16.85 5.81
N ILE A 11 -7.39 -15.93 5.88
CA ILE A 11 -7.28 -14.93 6.95
C ILE A 11 -8.32 -13.82 6.75
N MET A 12 -8.45 -13.31 5.52
CA MET A 12 -9.35 -12.20 5.22
C MET A 12 -10.83 -12.62 5.09
N GLY A 13 -11.10 -13.87 4.75
CA GLY A 13 -12.46 -14.37 4.51
C GLY A 13 -13.03 -13.91 3.17
N GLU A 14 -14.27 -14.33 2.88
CA GLU A 14 -14.95 -13.97 1.64
C GLU A 14 -15.59 -12.56 1.73
N PRO A 15 -15.37 -11.67 0.74
CA PRO A 15 -16.05 -10.39 0.71
C PRO A 15 -17.54 -10.57 0.44
N VAL A 16 -18.36 -9.70 1.05
CA VAL A 16 -19.83 -9.69 0.86
C VAL A 16 -20.28 -8.76 -0.27
N TYR A 17 -19.33 -8.27 -1.06
CA TYR A 17 -19.52 -7.40 -2.22
C TYR A 17 -18.61 -7.87 -3.36
N THR A 18 -18.76 -7.24 -4.52
CA THR A 18 -17.91 -7.51 -5.68
C THR A 18 -17.39 -6.17 -6.20
N PRO A 19 -16.10 -5.86 -6.04
CA PRO A 19 -15.52 -4.62 -6.53
C PRO A 19 -15.52 -4.60 -8.07
N ALA A 20 -15.62 -3.40 -8.65
CA ALA A 20 -15.38 -3.24 -10.07
C ALA A 20 -13.97 -3.70 -10.45
N GLN A 21 -13.88 -4.53 -11.49
CA GLN A 21 -12.64 -5.16 -11.93
C GLN A 21 -11.70 -4.12 -12.55
N VAL A 22 -10.41 -4.26 -12.28
CA VAL A 22 -9.37 -3.43 -12.87
C VAL A 22 -8.98 -4.00 -14.23
N PRO A 23 -8.89 -3.19 -15.30
CA PRO A 23 -8.44 -3.64 -16.61
C PRO A 23 -6.91 -3.82 -16.65
N TRP A 24 -6.41 -4.89 -16.04
CA TRP A 24 -4.98 -5.18 -15.88
C TRP A 24 -4.20 -5.29 -17.20
N GLU A 25 -4.88 -5.58 -18.30
CA GLU A 25 -4.31 -5.59 -19.65
C GLU A 25 -3.81 -4.20 -20.09
N LEU A 26 -4.27 -3.12 -19.45
CA LEU A 26 -3.82 -1.76 -19.69
C LEU A 26 -2.53 -1.41 -18.93
N ALA A 27 -2.10 -2.22 -17.96
CA ALA A 27 -0.93 -1.93 -17.13
C ALA A 27 0.36 -1.75 -17.96
N PRO A 28 0.70 -2.63 -18.93
CA PRO A 28 1.91 -2.43 -19.74
C PRO A 28 1.91 -1.10 -20.54
N ALA A 29 0.74 -0.63 -20.97
CA ALA A 29 0.63 0.61 -21.72
C ALA A 29 0.60 1.86 -20.83
N GLY A 30 -0.13 1.81 -19.70
CA GLY A 30 -0.31 2.96 -18.82
C GLY A 30 0.76 3.09 -17.73
N LEU A 31 1.12 1.97 -17.10
CA LEU A 31 2.14 1.91 -16.04
C LEU A 31 3.54 1.65 -16.62
N GLY A 32 3.64 0.95 -17.75
CA GLY A 32 4.90 0.56 -18.39
C GLY A 32 5.37 -0.85 -18.03
N VAL A 33 4.71 -1.47 -17.06
CA VAL A 33 4.98 -2.83 -16.57
C VAL A 33 3.66 -3.54 -16.28
N GLN A 34 3.71 -4.86 -16.20
CA GLN A 34 2.64 -5.64 -15.57
C GLN A 34 2.92 -5.75 -14.07
N LEU A 35 1.91 -6.04 -13.26
CA LEU A 35 2.02 -6.19 -11.80
C LEU A 35 2.18 -7.67 -11.39
N PRO A 36 2.47 -7.98 -10.12
CA PRO A 36 2.43 -9.36 -9.63
C PRO A 36 1.02 -9.97 -9.68
N SER A 37 0.93 -11.26 -9.97
CA SER A 37 -0.34 -11.96 -10.17
C SER A 37 -1.17 -12.14 -8.89
N ASP A 38 -0.50 -12.28 -7.75
CA ASP A 38 -1.12 -12.39 -6.44
C ASP A 38 -1.79 -11.08 -6.00
N TYR A 39 -1.15 -9.93 -6.25
CA TYR A 39 -1.72 -8.61 -6.03
C TYR A 39 -2.94 -8.35 -6.92
N ARG A 40 -2.87 -8.71 -8.21
CA ARG A 40 -4.03 -8.58 -9.10
C ARG A 40 -5.22 -9.41 -8.61
N ALA A 41 -4.96 -10.68 -8.24
CA ALA A 41 -5.99 -11.56 -7.70
C ALA A 41 -6.60 -11.01 -6.39
N PHE A 42 -5.76 -10.40 -5.54
CA PHE A 42 -6.20 -9.70 -4.34
C PHE A 42 -7.17 -8.56 -4.67
N VAL A 43 -6.75 -7.64 -5.55
CA VAL A 43 -7.56 -6.47 -5.89
C VAL A 43 -8.82 -6.84 -6.67
N ASP A 44 -8.79 -7.87 -7.52
CA ASP A 44 -10.00 -8.35 -8.21
C ASP A 44 -11.05 -8.92 -7.24
N LEU A 45 -10.61 -9.46 -6.09
CA LEU A 45 -11.49 -10.01 -5.07
C LEU A 45 -11.94 -8.95 -4.05
N TYR A 46 -11.00 -8.16 -3.52
CA TYR A 46 -11.23 -7.25 -2.41
C TYR A 46 -11.26 -5.76 -2.81
N GLY A 47 -10.74 -5.38 -3.96
CA GLY A 47 -10.48 -3.97 -4.31
C GLY A 47 -9.35 -3.40 -3.44
N ALA A 48 -9.30 -2.08 -3.30
CA ALA A 48 -8.49 -1.48 -2.24
C ALA A 48 -9.10 -1.80 -0.87
N VAL A 49 -8.25 -1.95 0.14
CA VAL A 49 -8.68 -2.20 1.53
C VAL A 49 -7.80 -1.44 2.52
N ASN A 50 -8.31 -1.24 3.72
CA ASN A 50 -7.50 -0.84 4.87
C ASN A 50 -7.41 -2.01 5.84
N LEU A 51 -6.19 -2.46 6.14
CA LEU A 51 -5.86 -3.47 7.14
C LEU A 51 -5.69 -2.79 8.51
N ASN A 52 -6.30 -3.36 9.54
CA ASN A 52 -6.39 -2.75 10.88
C ASN A 52 -6.94 -1.30 10.90
N GLY A 53 -7.60 -0.87 9.81
CA GLY A 53 -8.08 0.50 9.63
C GLY A 53 -7.00 1.57 9.37
N GLU A 54 -5.73 1.19 9.26
CA GLU A 54 -4.59 2.11 9.07
C GLU A 54 -3.76 1.78 7.82
N TRP A 55 -3.45 0.50 7.60
CA TRP A 55 -2.56 0.08 6.52
C TRP A 55 -3.35 -0.14 5.23
N GLY A 56 -3.33 0.86 4.35
CA GLY A 56 -4.01 0.81 3.07
C GLY A 56 -3.27 -0.04 2.05
N VAL A 57 -3.92 -1.07 1.53
CA VAL A 57 -3.56 -1.69 0.25
C VAL A 57 -4.29 -0.91 -0.84
N ARG A 58 -3.52 -0.21 -1.68
CA ARG A 58 -4.08 0.67 -2.71
C ARG A 58 -4.39 -0.13 -3.97
N SER A 59 -5.30 0.41 -4.78
CA SER A 59 -5.59 -0.09 -6.13
C SER A 59 -5.87 1.10 -7.06
N PRO A 60 -5.60 0.99 -8.38
CA PRO A 60 -5.85 2.09 -9.29
C PRO A 60 -7.35 2.33 -9.46
N THR A 61 -7.74 3.59 -9.63
CA THR A 61 -9.11 4.01 -9.95
C THR A 61 -9.15 4.64 -11.33
N GLU A 62 -10.21 4.40 -12.11
CA GLU A 62 -10.38 4.89 -13.49
C GLU A 62 -10.11 6.40 -13.61
N ARG A 63 -10.56 7.15 -12.61
CA ARG A 63 -10.36 8.59 -12.50
C ARG A 63 -9.40 8.88 -11.37
N SER A 64 -8.54 9.88 -11.56
CA SER A 64 -7.75 10.41 -10.45
C SER A 64 -8.66 11.09 -9.44
N GLN A 65 -8.28 11.01 -8.17
CA GLN A 65 -8.87 11.84 -7.11
C GLN A 65 -8.38 13.28 -7.19
N VAL A 66 -7.25 13.52 -7.86
CA VAL A 66 -6.68 14.86 -8.07
C VAL A 66 -7.18 15.42 -9.41
N ALA A 67 -7.88 16.55 -9.34
CA ALA A 67 -8.43 17.20 -10.52
C ALA A 67 -7.31 17.61 -11.50
N GLY A 68 -7.42 17.18 -12.75
CA GLY A 68 -6.42 17.47 -13.79
C GLY A 68 -5.30 16.43 -13.91
N SER A 69 -5.23 15.45 -13.00
CA SER A 69 -4.29 14.33 -13.09
C SER A 69 -4.85 13.15 -13.87
N PRO A 70 -4.00 12.33 -14.51
CA PRO A 70 -4.44 11.11 -15.18
C PRO A 70 -4.97 10.09 -14.16
N GLY A 71 -5.99 9.33 -14.54
CA GLY A 71 -6.48 8.18 -13.77
C GLY A 71 -5.91 6.85 -14.25
N GLY A 72 -6.37 5.77 -13.63
CA GLY A 72 -6.03 4.39 -13.96
C GLY A 72 -4.55 4.09 -13.81
N MET A 73 -4.02 3.23 -14.68
CA MET A 73 -2.61 2.81 -14.67
C MET A 73 -1.64 3.98 -14.92
N ALA A 74 -2.01 4.92 -15.80
CA ALA A 74 -1.24 6.12 -16.05
C ALA A 74 -1.24 7.08 -14.85
N GLY A 75 -2.37 7.14 -14.12
CA GLY A 75 -2.47 7.85 -12.85
C GLY A 75 -1.53 7.29 -11.80
N TRP A 76 -1.54 5.97 -11.60
CA TRP A 76 -0.63 5.33 -10.65
C TRP A 76 0.84 5.57 -11.01
N ARG A 77 1.20 5.48 -12.29
CA ARG A 77 2.55 5.86 -12.76
C ARG A 77 2.88 7.30 -12.40
N PHE A 78 1.98 8.23 -12.73
CA PHE A 78 2.17 9.65 -12.48
C PHE A 78 2.33 9.94 -10.99
N GLU A 79 1.48 9.40 -10.13
CA GLU A 79 1.55 9.58 -8.67
C GLU A 79 2.84 9.00 -8.08
N THR A 80 3.32 7.88 -8.61
CA THR A 80 4.60 7.29 -8.20
C THR A 80 5.77 8.20 -8.58
N ASP A 81 5.82 8.64 -9.84
CA ASP A 81 6.93 9.43 -10.40
C ASP A 81 6.89 10.91 -9.95
N THR A 82 5.87 11.32 -9.22
CA THR A 82 5.71 12.69 -8.71
C THR A 82 5.65 12.70 -7.18
N ALA A 83 4.49 12.40 -6.59
CA ALA A 83 4.26 12.53 -5.16
C ALA A 83 5.15 11.59 -4.33
N PHE A 84 5.26 10.32 -4.72
CA PHE A 84 6.12 9.38 -4.00
C PHE A 84 7.60 9.70 -4.23
N ARG A 85 7.99 10.08 -5.45
CA ARG A 85 9.34 10.57 -5.73
C ARG A 85 9.71 11.78 -4.88
N GLU A 86 8.83 12.78 -4.79
CA GLU A 86 9.03 13.97 -3.95
C GLU A 86 9.20 13.59 -2.47
N GLN A 87 8.46 12.60 -1.98
CA GLN A 87 8.66 12.09 -0.62
C GLN A 87 10.07 11.47 -0.48
N VAL A 88 10.46 10.55 -1.36
CA VAL A 88 11.77 9.90 -1.27
C VAL A 88 12.92 10.91 -1.40
N GLU A 89 12.80 11.87 -2.31
CA GLU A 89 13.81 12.89 -2.56
C GLU A 89 13.85 13.97 -1.46
N GLY A 90 12.73 14.22 -0.79
CA GLY A 90 12.63 15.15 0.32
C GLY A 90 13.19 14.62 1.64
N GLU A 91 13.36 13.30 1.76
CA GLU A 91 13.96 12.63 2.92
C GLU A 91 15.47 12.37 2.71
N ASP A 92 16.16 13.24 1.96
CA ASP A 92 17.57 13.09 1.58
C ASP A 92 18.55 13.05 2.77
N GLU A 93 18.14 13.58 3.92
CA GLU A 93 18.86 13.47 5.18
C GLU A 93 18.82 12.05 5.77
N PHE A 94 17.76 11.29 5.48
CA PHE A 94 17.52 9.95 6.01
C PHE A 94 17.81 8.85 4.98
N TRP A 95 17.70 9.13 3.68
CA TRP A 95 17.79 8.12 2.63
C TRP A 95 18.84 8.43 1.56
N ASN A 96 19.56 7.37 1.16
CA ASN A 96 20.43 7.46 0.00
C ASN A 96 19.63 7.35 -1.30
N GLN A 97 19.32 8.49 -1.92
CA GLN A 97 18.57 8.55 -3.19
C GLN A 97 19.17 7.70 -4.32
N GLU A 98 20.51 7.54 -4.39
CA GLU A 98 21.13 6.67 -5.40
C GLU A 98 20.84 5.18 -5.17
N ARG A 99 20.57 4.81 -3.91
CA ARG A 99 20.22 3.45 -3.49
C ARG A 99 18.71 3.22 -3.36
N THR A 100 17.93 4.29 -3.41
CA THR A 100 16.46 4.27 -3.30
C THR A 100 15.83 4.85 -4.57
N PRO A 101 16.07 4.26 -5.76
CA PRO A 101 15.46 4.74 -7.00
C PRO A 101 13.93 4.63 -6.91
N VAL A 102 13.23 5.53 -7.60
CA VAL A 102 11.76 5.53 -7.67
C VAL A 102 11.31 5.16 -9.08
N PHE A 103 10.32 4.29 -9.20
CA PHE A 103 9.80 3.89 -10.51
C PHE A 103 9.30 5.14 -11.28
N PRO A 104 9.68 5.33 -12.56
CA PRO A 104 10.10 4.34 -13.54
C PRO A 104 11.62 4.14 -13.69
N ASP A 105 12.44 4.64 -12.75
CA ASP A 105 13.88 4.38 -12.79
C ASP A 105 14.17 2.86 -12.68
N PRO A 106 15.23 2.34 -13.31
CA PRO A 106 15.54 0.91 -13.26
C PRO A 106 15.74 0.42 -11.81
N GLY A 107 15.02 -0.63 -11.42
CA GLY A 107 15.05 -1.13 -10.04
C GLY A 107 14.26 -0.26 -9.05
N GLY A 108 13.53 0.75 -9.55
CA GLY A 108 12.83 1.71 -8.73
C GLY A 108 11.67 1.12 -7.92
N LEU A 109 11.39 1.79 -6.81
CA LEU A 109 10.26 1.50 -5.93
C LEU A 109 8.93 1.86 -6.59
N LEU A 110 8.02 0.89 -6.64
CA LEU A 110 6.63 1.06 -7.07
C LEU A 110 5.69 0.84 -5.87
N PRO A 111 5.10 1.90 -5.28
CA PRO A 111 4.35 1.81 -4.04
C PRO A 111 2.94 1.24 -4.26
N TRP A 112 2.57 0.24 -3.46
CA TRP A 112 1.26 -0.42 -3.49
C TRP A 112 0.51 -0.33 -2.16
N GLY A 113 1.21 -0.07 -1.06
CA GLY A 113 0.59 0.12 0.25
C GLY A 113 1.18 1.33 0.97
N MET A 114 0.38 1.94 1.84
CA MET A 114 0.84 2.99 2.75
C MET A 114 -0.03 3.07 4.00
N ASN A 115 0.49 3.65 5.07
CA ASN A 115 -0.30 4.04 6.24
C ASN A 115 -0.21 5.56 6.51
N SER A 116 -0.80 6.01 7.62
CA SER A 116 -0.79 7.41 8.09
C SER A 116 0.60 7.96 8.37
N ASN A 117 1.53 7.12 8.80
CA ASN A 117 2.88 7.52 9.18
C ASN A 117 3.81 7.64 7.97
N HIS A 118 3.25 7.66 6.74
CA HIS A 118 4.01 7.67 5.50
C HIS A 118 4.98 6.48 5.35
N ASN A 119 4.70 5.35 6.01
CA ASN A 119 5.39 4.09 5.73
C ASN A 119 4.81 3.52 4.44
N TYR A 120 5.64 3.31 3.42
CA TYR A 120 5.23 2.78 2.12
C TYR A 120 5.70 1.33 1.95
N CYS A 121 4.78 0.46 1.51
CA CYS A 121 5.13 -0.84 0.99
C CYS A 121 5.21 -0.76 -0.54
N CYS A 122 6.34 -1.17 -1.07
CA CYS A 122 6.70 -1.04 -2.48
C CYS A 122 7.11 -2.38 -3.07
N TRP A 123 7.02 -2.51 -4.39
CA TRP A 123 7.78 -3.51 -5.12
C TRP A 123 9.10 -2.91 -5.59
N LEU A 124 10.19 -3.66 -5.43
CA LEU A 124 11.46 -3.34 -6.09
C LEU A 124 11.45 -3.91 -7.50
N THR A 125 11.39 -3.03 -8.50
CA THR A 125 11.24 -3.43 -9.93
C THR A 125 12.55 -3.91 -10.57
N THR A 126 13.27 -4.81 -9.88
CA THR A 126 14.63 -5.28 -10.21
C THR A 126 14.68 -6.30 -11.35
N SER A 127 13.54 -6.89 -11.70
CA SER A 127 13.41 -7.91 -12.75
C SER A 127 12.41 -7.48 -13.83
N PRO A 128 12.57 -7.88 -15.11
CA PRO A 128 11.51 -7.71 -16.10
C PRO A 128 10.28 -8.59 -15.84
N ASP A 129 10.41 -9.63 -15.00
CA ASP A 129 9.30 -10.49 -14.56
C ASP A 129 8.73 -9.98 -13.23
N PRO A 130 7.49 -9.45 -13.20
CA PRO A 130 6.88 -8.92 -11.97
C PRO A 130 6.72 -9.96 -10.86
N GLU A 131 6.64 -11.24 -11.19
CA GLU A 131 6.52 -12.31 -10.19
C GLU A 131 7.81 -12.49 -9.37
N GLN A 132 8.90 -11.83 -9.75
CA GLN A 132 10.20 -11.89 -9.06
C GLN A 132 10.52 -10.60 -8.29
N TRP A 133 9.60 -9.64 -8.21
CA TRP A 133 9.82 -8.42 -7.45
C TRP A 133 9.67 -8.67 -5.96
N PRO A 134 10.71 -8.42 -5.15
CA PRO A 134 10.57 -8.46 -3.70
C PRO A 134 9.76 -7.25 -3.23
N VAL A 135 9.21 -7.36 -2.03
CA VAL A 135 8.63 -6.22 -1.31
C VAL A 135 9.76 -5.48 -0.60
N ALA A 136 9.71 -4.15 -0.64
CA ALA A 136 10.53 -3.29 0.19
C ALA A 136 9.64 -2.31 0.95
N VAL A 137 10.01 -2.01 2.20
CA VAL A 137 9.34 -1.01 3.01
C VAL A 137 10.22 0.25 3.06
N PHE A 138 9.65 1.37 2.65
CA PHE A 138 10.23 2.70 2.75
C PHE A 138 9.63 3.39 3.97
N CYS A 139 10.42 3.50 5.03
CA CYS A 139 9.98 3.85 6.39
C CYS A 139 11.20 4.08 7.30
N ASP A 140 11.09 5.00 8.25
CA ASP A 140 12.14 5.23 9.26
C ASP A 140 11.87 4.35 10.51
N PHE A 141 12.29 3.08 10.46
CA PHE A 141 12.09 2.13 11.56
C PHE A 141 13.27 2.10 12.53
N ASP A 142 12.98 2.08 13.83
CA ASP A 142 13.98 1.77 14.85
C ASP A 142 14.66 0.42 14.58
N GLY A 143 15.97 0.45 14.34
CA GLY A 143 16.80 -0.76 14.15
C GLY A 143 16.99 -1.21 12.70
N VAL A 144 16.43 -0.47 11.73
CA VAL A 144 16.92 -0.48 10.34
C VAL A 144 18.07 0.53 10.25
N ASP A 145 19.16 0.20 9.57
CA ASP A 145 20.27 1.14 9.40
C ASP A 145 19.75 2.39 8.66
N ASP A 146 20.06 3.59 9.17
CA ASP A 146 19.65 4.87 8.59
C ASP A 146 19.84 4.86 7.06
N GLY A 147 18.73 4.94 6.34
CA GLY A 147 18.72 5.04 4.88
C GLY A 147 18.78 3.72 4.11
N GLU A 148 18.54 2.58 4.76
CA GLU A 148 18.36 1.28 4.09
C GLU A 148 16.90 0.81 4.07
N LEU A 149 16.48 0.25 2.93
CA LEU A 149 15.13 -0.30 2.78
C LEU A 149 15.03 -1.64 3.50
N ASP A 150 13.98 -1.84 4.30
CA ASP A 150 13.70 -3.18 4.80
C ASP A 150 13.12 -4.04 3.66
N CYS A 151 13.92 -4.98 3.19
CA CYS A 151 13.59 -5.83 2.06
C CYS A 151 13.06 -7.18 2.53
N PHE A 152 11.91 -7.57 2.00
CA PHE A 152 11.31 -8.86 2.22
C PHE A 152 11.44 -9.73 0.97
N ASP A 153 12.14 -10.86 1.12
CA ASP A 153 12.30 -11.89 0.09
C ASP A 153 10.97 -12.65 -0.11
N GLY A 154 10.02 -12.03 -0.82
CA GLY A 154 8.73 -12.63 -1.14
C GLY A 154 7.80 -11.67 -1.87
N GLY A 155 6.71 -12.22 -2.41
CA GLY A 155 5.69 -11.48 -3.13
C GLY A 155 4.68 -10.78 -2.21
N PHE A 156 3.71 -10.09 -2.82
CA PHE A 156 2.70 -9.32 -2.10
C PHE A 156 1.92 -10.17 -1.09
N ALA A 157 1.38 -11.31 -1.49
CA ALA A 157 0.52 -12.11 -0.62
C ALA A 157 1.30 -12.72 0.56
N GLU A 158 2.54 -13.14 0.32
CA GLU A 158 3.40 -13.69 1.36
C GLU A 158 3.78 -12.63 2.40
N PHE A 159 4.12 -11.42 1.95
CA PHE A 159 4.41 -10.31 2.83
C PHE A 159 3.19 -9.93 3.70
N VAL A 160 2.02 -9.74 3.09
CA VAL A 160 0.80 -9.40 3.83
C VAL A 160 0.44 -10.48 4.85
N VAL A 161 0.54 -11.77 4.50
CA VAL A 161 0.32 -12.88 5.46
C VAL A 161 1.32 -12.82 6.60
N THR A 162 2.59 -12.54 6.31
CA THR A 162 3.65 -12.47 7.32
C THR A 162 3.36 -11.36 8.33
N VAL A 163 3.02 -10.16 7.86
CA VAL A 163 2.63 -9.02 8.71
C VAL A 163 1.36 -9.33 9.52
N LEU A 164 0.33 -9.92 8.91
CA LEU A 164 -0.92 -10.23 9.61
C LEU A 164 -0.81 -11.36 10.64
N THR A 165 0.30 -12.10 10.68
CA THR A 165 0.45 -13.29 11.53
C THR A 165 1.56 -13.22 12.56
N GLY A 166 2.17 -12.06 12.81
CA GLY A 166 3.22 -11.95 13.83
C GLY A 166 4.63 -12.14 13.30
N GLY A 167 4.82 -12.24 11.99
CA GLY A 167 6.04 -12.75 11.36
C GLY A 167 7.00 -11.67 10.87
N TYR A 168 6.58 -10.41 10.85
CA TYR A 168 7.38 -9.29 10.33
C TYR A 168 7.90 -8.45 11.49
N ALA A 169 9.20 -8.15 11.50
CA ALA A 169 9.86 -7.52 12.65
C ALA A 169 9.26 -6.15 13.02
N HIS A 170 8.79 -5.41 12.02
CA HIS A 170 8.22 -4.06 12.16
C HIS A 170 6.70 -4.06 11.90
N GLU A 171 6.01 -5.15 12.22
CA GLU A 171 4.56 -5.24 11.96
C GLU A 171 3.74 -4.20 12.72
N ASP A 172 4.16 -3.77 13.90
CA ASP A 172 3.46 -2.74 14.69
C ASP A 172 3.55 -1.36 14.03
N GLU A 173 4.57 -1.12 13.19
CA GLU A 173 4.73 0.13 12.41
C GLU A 173 3.84 0.16 11.16
N LEU A 174 3.48 -1.01 10.62
CA LEU A 174 2.54 -1.12 9.51
C LEU A 174 1.10 -1.18 10.04
N LEU A 175 0.83 -2.11 10.96
CA LEU A 175 -0.45 -2.30 11.62
C LEU A 175 -0.60 -1.38 12.84
N VAL A 176 -0.38 -0.07 12.63
CA VAL A 176 -0.34 0.95 13.69
C VAL A 176 -1.43 0.72 14.73
N ARG A 177 -1.00 0.55 15.99
CA ARG A 177 -1.89 0.46 17.14
C ARG A 177 -1.72 1.74 17.94
N PRO A 178 -2.67 2.69 17.90
CA PRO A 178 -2.58 3.87 18.74
C PRO A 178 -2.43 3.47 20.21
N ASP A 179 -1.52 4.18 20.90
CA ASP A 179 -1.32 4.07 22.33
C ASP A 179 -2.64 4.46 23.04
N PRO A 180 -3.26 3.54 23.80
CA PRO A 180 -4.50 3.83 24.50
C PRO A 180 -4.36 4.91 25.58
N GLU A 181 -3.15 5.19 26.08
CA GLU A 181 -2.89 6.27 27.03
C GLU A 181 -2.90 7.65 26.38
N GLU A 182 -2.46 7.74 25.12
CA GLU A 182 -2.38 9.00 24.37
C GLU A 182 -3.68 9.27 23.58
N TRP A 183 -4.24 8.24 22.93
CA TRP A 183 -5.34 8.37 21.97
C TRP A 183 -6.67 7.82 22.48
N GLY A 184 -6.68 7.22 23.68
CA GLY A 184 -7.83 6.53 24.25
C GLY A 184 -8.01 5.10 23.72
N PRO A 185 -8.96 4.33 24.28
CA PRO A 185 -9.14 2.93 23.92
C PRO A 185 -9.54 2.78 22.45
N GLN A 186 -8.84 1.89 21.72
CA GLN A 186 -9.23 1.57 20.36
C GLN A 186 -10.62 0.94 20.30
N PRO A 187 -11.50 1.41 19.40
CA PRO A 187 -12.72 0.68 19.10
C PRO A 187 -12.37 -0.65 18.45
N ALA A 188 -13.17 -1.70 18.69
CA ALA A 188 -13.00 -2.97 17.98
C ALA A 188 -13.15 -2.74 16.47
N ARG A 189 -12.08 -3.00 15.71
CA ARG A 189 -12.09 -2.90 14.25
C ARG A 189 -12.14 -4.29 13.62
N PRO A 190 -12.78 -4.44 12.45
CA PRO A 190 -12.55 -5.62 11.63
C PRO A 190 -11.08 -5.67 11.20
N LEU A 191 -10.59 -6.87 10.91
CA LEU A 191 -9.23 -7.07 10.39
C LEU A 191 -8.95 -6.19 9.17
N TRP A 192 -9.96 -6.01 8.32
CA TRP A 192 -9.89 -5.17 7.14
C TRP A 192 -11.23 -4.52 6.83
N THR A 193 -11.19 -3.42 6.09
CA THR A 193 -12.37 -2.73 5.58
C THR A 193 -12.19 -2.41 4.11
N PRO A 194 -13.24 -2.48 3.29
CA PRO A 194 -13.14 -2.14 1.88
C PRO A 194 -12.90 -0.64 1.71
N ALA A 195 -12.24 -0.27 0.61
CA ALA A 195 -12.03 1.11 0.19
C ALA A 195 -12.55 1.29 -1.24
N TYR A 196 -11.78 2.00 -2.08
CA TYR A 196 -12.16 2.29 -3.46
C TYR A 196 -12.06 1.05 -4.37
N ASP A 197 -13.00 0.92 -5.31
CA ASP A 197 -12.85 0.03 -6.46
C ASP A 197 -12.42 0.78 -7.73
N TRP A 198 -12.25 0.06 -8.85
CA TRP A 198 -11.84 0.66 -10.13
C TRP A 198 -12.69 1.87 -10.56
N THR A 199 -14.00 1.87 -10.29
CA THR A 199 -14.88 2.99 -10.70
C THR A 199 -14.74 4.22 -9.77
N GLY A 200 -13.94 4.10 -8.72
CA GLY A 200 -13.83 5.08 -7.64
C GLY A 200 -14.96 4.97 -6.62
N LYS A 201 -15.75 3.88 -6.64
CA LYS A 201 -16.78 3.66 -5.63
C LYS A 201 -16.12 3.33 -4.29
N ASP A 202 -16.45 4.11 -3.27
CA ASP A 202 -16.00 3.89 -1.89
C ASP A 202 -16.96 2.94 -1.15
N TRP A 203 -16.56 1.68 -1.03
CA TRP A 203 -17.34 0.65 -0.34
C TRP A 203 -17.31 0.81 1.18
N GLY A 204 -16.22 1.36 1.74
CA GLY A 204 -16.11 1.62 3.17
C GLY A 204 -17.12 2.68 3.62
N ALA A 205 -17.26 3.75 2.84
CA ALA A 205 -18.25 4.79 3.08
C ALA A 205 -19.70 4.25 3.07
N GLU A 206 -20.03 3.27 2.21
CA GLU A 206 -21.36 2.63 2.22
C GLU A 206 -21.64 1.87 3.52
N TRP A 207 -20.59 1.38 4.19
CA TRP A 207 -20.70 0.65 5.46
C TRP A 207 -20.59 1.59 6.67
N GLY A 208 -20.48 2.90 6.45
CA GLY A 208 -20.23 3.88 7.52
C GLY A 208 -18.84 3.76 8.13
N ILE A 209 -17.91 3.12 7.43
CA ILE A 209 -16.53 2.94 7.84
C ILE A 209 -15.68 3.85 6.96
N THR A 210 -15.36 5.02 7.47
CA THR A 210 -14.33 5.88 6.87
C THR A 210 -12.98 5.57 7.52
N TRP A 211 -11.89 5.87 6.80
CA TRP A 211 -10.53 5.98 7.34
C TRP A 211 -10.51 6.40 8.82
N TYR A 212 -9.63 5.79 9.62
CA TYR A 212 -9.53 6.18 11.02
C TYR A 212 -9.14 7.65 11.15
N GLN A 213 -10.06 8.44 11.65
CA GLN A 213 -9.74 9.77 12.15
C GLN A 213 -9.59 9.65 13.66
N PRO A 214 -8.37 9.81 14.23
CA PRO A 214 -8.24 9.86 15.67
C PRO A 214 -9.07 11.03 16.19
N THR A 215 -10.05 10.74 17.04
CA THR A 215 -10.77 11.80 17.76
C THR A 215 -9.81 12.40 18.78
N GLY A 216 -9.36 13.64 18.56
CA GLY A 216 -8.45 14.34 19.46
C GLY A 216 -6.99 14.38 19.01
N SER A 217 -6.68 13.99 17.77
CA SER A 217 -5.35 14.21 17.21
C SER A 217 -4.92 15.67 17.30
N THR A 218 -3.79 15.90 17.98
CA THR A 218 -3.06 17.17 17.92
C THR A 218 -2.16 17.28 16.69
N GLU A 219 -2.03 16.21 15.89
CA GLU A 219 -1.43 16.23 14.56
C GLU A 219 -2.55 16.28 13.51
N MET A 220 -2.71 17.29 12.64
CA MET A 220 -1.85 18.40 12.25
C MET A 220 -2.71 19.62 11.85
N PRO A 221 -2.06 20.78 11.60
CA PRO A 221 -2.03 21.18 10.20
C PRO A 221 -0.59 21.30 9.70
N TRP A 222 -0.30 20.64 8.58
CA TRP A 222 0.76 21.08 7.68
C TRP A 222 0.44 22.52 7.27
N THR A 223 1.10 23.48 7.93
CA THR A 223 1.28 24.82 7.41
C THR A 223 2.73 24.91 6.95
N ARG A 224 2.89 25.25 5.66
CA ARG A 224 4.14 25.57 4.94
C ARG A 224 5.29 26.06 5.79
#